data_AF-A0A350US03-F1
#
_entry.id   AF-A0A350US03-F1
#
_cell.length_a   1.000
_cell.length_b   1.000
_cell.length_c   1.000
_cell.angle_alpha   90.00
_cell.angle_beta   90.00
_cell.angle_gamma   90.00
#
_symmetry.space_group_name_H-M   'P 1'
#
loop_
_entity.id
_entity.type
_entity.pdbx_description
1 polymer ?
#
loop_
_entity_poly.entity_id
_entity_poly.type
_entity_poly.pdbx_seq_one_letter_code
_entity_poly.pdbx_strand_id
1 'polypeptide(L)'
;MIYDGECSFCRRWISRWKHVTGDQVEYLASQEAVERFPQFSVADYERSIQWIDLEGDVFEGAEAVFSALACAPDKTWPLWIYRNVPGFAPVAEWGYRIVAKNRGVL
;
A
#
# COMPACT_ATOMS: atom_id res chain seq x y z
N MET A 1 1.49 -0.11 -7.30
CA MET A 1 1.36 -0.65 -5.93
C MET A 1 1.76 -2.12 -5.90
N ILE A 2 2.74 -2.47 -5.07
CA ILE A 2 3.23 -3.84 -4.90
C ILE A 2 2.73 -4.39 -3.56
N TYR A 3 2.31 -5.65 -3.55
CA TYR A 3 1.80 -6.33 -2.37
C TYR A 3 2.26 -7.78 -2.31
N ASP A 4 2.24 -8.38 -1.12
CA ASP A 4 2.47 -9.81 -0.93
C ASP A 4 1.36 -10.65 -1.59
N GLY A 5 1.72 -11.33 -2.68
CA GLY A 5 0.80 -12.17 -3.45
C GLY A 5 0.36 -13.46 -2.75
N GLU A 6 1.08 -13.91 -1.72
CA GLU A 6 0.70 -15.10 -0.94
C GLU A 6 -0.21 -14.74 0.25
N CYS A 7 -0.31 -13.45 0.61
CA CYS A 7 -1.17 -13.01 1.71
C CYS A 7 -2.63 -12.83 1.27
N SER A 8 -3.52 -13.73 1.72
CA SER A 8 -4.96 -13.70 1.46
C SER A 8 -5.62 -12.39 1.91
N PHE A 9 -5.23 -11.87 3.09
CA PHE A 9 -5.69 -10.58 3.60
C PHE A 9 -5.31 -9.44 2.66
N CYS A 10 -4.05 -9.37 2.24
CA CYS A 10 -3.57 -8.36 1.28
C CYS A 10 -4.40 -8.43 -0.01
N ARG A 11 -4.51 -9.61 -0.62
CA ARG A 11 -5.27 -9.81 -1.86
C ARG A 11 -6.72 -9.34 -1.78
N ARG A 12 -7.39 -9.60 -0.64
CA ARG A 12 -8.78 -9.15 -0.41
C ARG A 12 -8.89 -7.63 -0.44
N TRP A 13 -7.97 -6.92 0.22
CA TRP A 13 -7.95 -5.46 0.23
C TRP A 13 -7.57 -4.88 -1.12
N ILE A 14 -6.57 -5.44 -1.80
CA ILE A 14 -6.18 -5.05 -3.17
C ILE A 14 -7.37 -5.15 -4.12
N SER A 15 -8.13 -6.25 -4.08
CA SER A 15 -9.34 -6.41 -4.89
C SER A 15 -10.35 -5.28 -4.63
N ARG A 16 -10.58 -4.92 -3.36
CA ARG A 16 -11.46 -3.80 -3.01
C ARG A 16 -10.93 -2.46 -3.50
N TRP A 17 -9.64 -2.20 -3.34
CA TRP A 17 -9.03 -0.94 -3.79
C TRP A 17 -9.02 -0.82 -5.30
N LYS A 18 -8.81 -1.92 -6.04
CA LYS A 18 -8.89 -1.94 -7.50
C LYS A 18 -10.27 -1.50 -8.02
N HIS A 19 -11.35 -1.83 -7.31
CA HIS A 19 -12.68 -1.31 -7.64
C HIS A 19 -12.85 0.20 -7.38
N VAL A 20 -12.06 0.77 -6.46
CA VAL A 20 -12.10 2.19 -6.11
C VAL A 20 -11.20 3.02 -7.03
N THR A 21 -10.01 2.53 -7.33
CA THR A 21 -8.99 3.23 -8.11
C THR A 21 -9.11 3.00 -9.61
N GLY A 22 -9.83 1.96 -10.03
CA GLY A 22 -9.97 1.59 -11.43
C GLY A 22 -8.62 1.36 -12.09
N ASP A 23 -8.43 1.90 -13.29
CA ASP A 23 -7.18 1.76 -14.07
C ASP A 23 -6.10 2.79 -13.69
N GLN A 24 -6.33 3.62 -12.66
CA GLN A 24 -5.36 4.63 -12.22
C GLN A 24 -4.19 4.04 -11.44
N VAL A 25 -4.32 2.80 -10.95
CA VAL A 25 -3.30 2.12 -10.14
C VAL A 25 -2.98 0.77 -10.74
N GLU A 26 -1.70 0.57 -11.08
CA GLU A 26 -1.17 -0.75 -11.37
C GLU A 26 -0.93 -1.51 -10.05
N TYR A 27 -1.49 -2.72 -9.94
CA TYR A 27 -1.30 -3.61 -8.80
C TYR A 27 -0.45 -4.80 -9.22
N LEU A 28 0.69 -5.00 -8.57
CA LEU A 28 1.64 -6.07 -8.85
C LEU A 28 1.82 -6.95 -7.62
N ALA A 29 1.75 -8.26 -7.82
CA ALA A 29 2.13 -9.21 -6.79
C ALA A 29 3.65 -9.26 -6.64
N SER A 30 4.15 -9.52 -5.43
CA SER A 30 5.58 -9.56 -5.12
C SER A 30 6.37 -10.50 -6.04
N GLN A 31 5.80 -11.64 -6.42
CA GLN A 31 6.39 -12.63 -7.33
C GLN A 31 6.73 -12.04 -8.72
N GLU A 32 5.90 -11.13 -9.22
CA GLU A 32 6.11 -10.43 -10.50
C GLU A 32 6.99 -9.18 -10.32
N ALA A 33 6.87 -8.53 -9.16
CA ALA A 33 7.57 -7.28 -8.87
C ALA A 33 9.08 -7.46 -8.64
N VAL A 34 9.54 -8.63 -8.19
CA VAL A 34 10.98 -8.90 -7.95
C VAL A 34 11.83 -8.68 -9.21
N GLU A 35 11.30 -9.02 -10.39
CA GLU A 35 12.02 -8.82 -11.66
C GLU A 35 12.06 -7.34 -12.08
N ARG A 36 10.98 -6.59 -11.84
CA ARG A 36 10.84 -5.18 -12.27
C ARG A 36 11.45 -4.18 -11.28
N PHE A 37 11.47 -4.54 -9.99
CA PHE A 37 11.91 -3.68 -8.90
C PHE A 37 12.93 -4.41 -8.01
N PRO A 38 14.17 -4.61 -8.50
CA PRO A 38 15.21 -5.36 -7.79
C PRO A 38 15.73 -4.66 -6.53
N GLN A 39 15.34 -3.40 -6.29
CA GLN A 39 15.70 -2.66 -5.08
C GLN A 39 14.97 -3.14 -3.82
N PHE A 40 13.92 -3.94 -3.96
CA PHE A 40 13.18 -4.51 -2.83
C PHE A 40 13.48 -5.99 -2.67
N SER A 41 13.61 -6.42 -1.42
CA SER A 41 13.69 -7.83 -1.08
C SER A 41 12.29 -8.43 -0.92
N VAL A 42 12.19 -9.77 -0.99
CA VAL A 42 10.95 -10.49 -0.63
C VAL A 42 10.48 -10.12 0.77
N ALA A 43 11.42 -9.94 1.71
CA ALA A 43 11.12 -9.56 3.09
C ALA A 43 10.51 -8.14 3.22
N ASP A 44 10.77 -7.23 2.27
CA ASP A 44 10.14 -5.90 2.27
C ASP A 44 8.67 -5.99 1.84
N TYR A 45 8.37 -6.81 0.83
CA TYR A 45 7.00 -7.07 0.37
C TYR A 45 6.20 -7.88 1.38
N GLU A 46 6.86 -8.83 2.05
CA GLU A 46 6.31 -9.42 3.24
C GLU A 46 6.05 -8.29 4.22
N ARG A 47 7.03 -7.54 4.73
CA ARG A 47 6.81 -6.53 5.79
C ARG A 47 5.65 -5.57 5.51
N SER A 48 5.57 -5.00 4.32
CA SER A 48 4.57 -3.98 3.97
C SER A 48 4.25 -3.99 2.48
N ILE A 49 3.05 -3.51 2.14
CA ILE A 49 2.76 -3.05 0.79
C ILE A 49 3.67 -1.87 0.44
N GLN A 50 4.02 -1.76 -0.82
CA GLN A 50 4.88 -0.70 -1.35
C GLN A 50 4.12 0.08 -2.42
N TRP A 51 4.13 1.40 -2.30
CA TRP A 51 3.64 2.32 -3.31
C TRP A 51 4.84 2.95 -4.00
N ILE A 52 4.82 2.94 -5.32
CA ILE A 52 5.82 3.61 -6.16
C ILE A 52 5.02 4.55 -7.03
N ASP A 53 5.32 5.84 -6.95
CA ASP A 53 4.66 6.82 -7.80
C ASP A 53 5.35 6.95 -9.18
N LEU A 54 4.88 7.92 -9.98
CA LEU A 54 5.40 8.14 -11.33
C LEU A 54 6.80 8.77 -11.35
N GLU A 55 7.23 9.38 -10.25
CA GLU A 55 8.55 9.98 -10.08
C GLU A 55 9.57 8.94 -9.56
N GLY A 56 9.08 7.80 -9.08
CA GLY A 56 9.87 6.70 -8.53
C GLY A 56 10.03 6.76 -7.02
N ASP A 57 9.34 7.69 -6.36
CA ASP A 57 9.34 7.77 -4.90
C ASP A 57 8.60 6.57 -4.31
N VAL A 58 9.20 6.03 -3.25
CA VAL A 58 8.73 4.81 -2.60
C VAL A 58 8.11 5.16 -1.26
N PHE A 59 6.89 4.69 -1.06
CA PHE A 59 6.16 4.83 0.19
C PHE A 59 5.71 3.45 0.67
N GLU A 60 5.73 3.24 1.98
CA GLU A 60 5.30 1.99 2.61
C GLU A 60 4.18 2.24 3.62
N GLY A 61 3.68 1.18 4.25
CA GLY A 61 2.78 1.29 5.39
C GLY A 61 1.41 1.87 5.05
N ALA A 62 0.90 2.69 5.97
CA ALA A 62 -0.34 3.41 5.78
C ALA A 62 -0.20 4.49 4.70
N GLU A 63 0.97 5.11 4.56
CA GLU A 63 1.22 6.07 3.49
C GLU A 63 1.00 5.45 2.10
N ALA A 64 1.50 4.24 1.87
CA ALA A 64 1.28 3.52 0.62
C ALA A 64 -0.22 3.31 0.32
N VAL A 65 -1.03 3.01 1.35
CA VAL A 65 -2.50 2.86 1.21
C VAL A 65 -3.13 4.19 0.82
N PHE A 66 -2.81 5.27 1.54
CA PHE A 66 -3.40 6.57 1.29
C PHE A 66 -2.97 7.15 -0.06
N SER A 67 -1.71 6.95 -0.46
CA SER A 67 -1.20 7.34 -1.77
C SER A 67 -1.93 6.62 -2.90
N ALA A 68 -2.13 5.30 -2.78
CA ALA A 68 -2.89 4.54 -3.78
C ALA A 68 -4.36 4.99 -3.86
N LEU A 69 -5.01 5.24 -2.73
CA LEU A 69 -6.41 5.68 -2.69
C LEU A 69 -6.59 7.09 -3.24
N ALA A 70 -5.58 7.96 -3.08
CA ALA A 70 -5.61 9.31 -3.62
C ALA A 70 -5.60 9.37 -5.15
N CYS A 71 -5.24 8.28 -5.84
CA CYS A 71 -5.38 8.17 -7.29
C CYS A 71 -6.84 8.14 -7.75
N ALA A 72 -7.80 7.81 -6.88
CA ALA A 72 -9.22 7.95 -7.18
C ALA A 72 -9.66 9.41 -7.01
N PRO A 73 -10.30 10.05 -8.01
CA PRO A 73 -10.61 11.49 -8.02
C PRO A 73 -11.33 11.99 -6.76
N ASP A 74 -12.25 11.19 -6.22
CA ASP A 74 -13.08 11.55 -5.06
C ASP A 74 -12.45 11.20 -3.70
N LYS A 75 -11.19 10.73 -3.68
CA LYS A 75 -10.54 10.14 -2.49
C LYS A 75 -9.16 10.72 -2.21
N THR A 76 -8.90 11.98 -2.60
CA THR A 76 -7.65 12.69 -2.31
C THR A 76 -7.54 13.18 -0.85
N TRP A 77 -8.66 13.45 -0.20
CA TRP A 77 -8.71 14.00 1.16
C TRP A 77 -8.04 13.14 2.27
N PRO A 78 -8.05 11.78 2.24
CA PRO A 78 -7.39 10.98 3.27
C PRO A 78 -5.88 11.15 3.25
N LEU A 79 -5.26 11.22 2.05
CA LEU A 79 -3.83 11.50 1.92
C LEU A 79 -3.50 12.91 2.40
N TRP A 80 -4.37 13.88 2.10
CA TRP A 80 -4.20 15.23 2.63
C TRP A 80 -4.20 15.24 4.16
N ILE A 81 -5.12 14.53 4.81
CA ILE A 81 -5.14 14.38 6.28
C ILE A 81 -3.86 13.72 6.78
N TYR A 82 -3.44 12.64 6.13
CA TYR A 82 -2.22 11.92 6.49
C TYR A 82 -0.99 12.83 6.52
N ARG A 83 -0.86 13.71 5.53
CA ARG A 83 0.29 14.61 5.38
C ARG A 83 0.20 15.90 6.21
N ASN A 84 -1.01 16.41 6.47
CA ASN A 84 -1.19 17.77 7.01
C ASN A 84 -1.70 17.82 8.45
N VAL A 85 -2.31 16.75 8.98
CA VAL A 85 -2.86 16.74 10.34
C VAL A 85 -1.81 16.21 11.32
N PRO A 86 -1.31 17.03 12.27
CA PRO A 86 -0.34 16.58 13.25
C PRO A 86 -0.87 15.40 14.07
N GLY A 87 -0.06 14.34 14.18
CA GLY A 87 -0.40 13.15 14.95
C GLY A 87 -1.23 12.10 14.22
N PHE A 88 -1.77 12.37 13.02
CA PHE A 88 -2.52 11.36 12.27
C PHE A 88 -1.60 10.28 11.70
N ALA A 89 -0.53 10.66 10.99
CA ALA A 89 0.43 9.74 10.39
C ALA A 89 0.96 8.67 11.38
N PRO A 90 1.48 9.02 12.58
CA PRO A 90 1.99 8.01 13.52
C PRO A 90 0.89 7.06 14.04
N VAL A 91 -0.34 7.54 14.19
CA VAL A 91 -1.49 6.70 14.60
C VAL A 91 -1.88 5.74 13.48
N ALA A 92 -1.97 6.24 12.25
CA ALA A 92 -2.27 5.42 11.07
C ALA A 92 -1.20 4.34 10.85
N GLU A 93 0.08 4.71 10.94
CA GLU A 93 1.20 3.77 10.83
C GLU A 93 1.21 2.74 11.97
N TRP A 94 0.86 3.14 13.19
CA TRP A 94 0.72 2.20 14.30
C TRP A 94 -0.41 1.19 14.04
N GLY A 95 -1.57 1.66 13.58
CA GLY A 95 -2.69 0.79 13.21
C GLY A 95 -2.32 -0.16 12.07
N TYR A 96 -1.65 0.36 11.04
CA TYR A 96 -1.14 -0.46 9.93
C TYR A 96 -0.21 -1.56 10.42
N ARG A 97 0.78 -1.23 11.28
CA ARG A 97 1.71 -2.22 11.83
C ARG A 97 1.01 -3.34 12.61
N ILE A 98 -0.07 -3.04 13.34
CA ILE A 98 -0.85 -4.07 14.02
C ILE A 98 -1.51 -5.01 13.01
N VAL A 99 -2.14 -4.46 11.98
CA VAL A 99 -2.78 -5.26 10.92
C VAL A 99 -1.75 -6.11 10.18
N ALA A 100 -0.63 -5.50 9.77
CA ALA A 100 0.45 -6.18 9.05
C ALA A 100 1.06 -7.32 9.88
N LYS A 101 1.22 -7.15 11.20
CA LYS A 101 1.66 -8.23 12.10
C LYS A 101 0.67 -9.39 12.21
N ASN A 102 -0.63 -9.14 12.03
CA ASN A 102 -1.69 -10.14 12.19
C ASN A 102 -2.20 -10.72 10.86
N ARG A 103 -1.67 -10.30 9.71
CA ARG A 103 -2.16 -10.69 8.37
C ARG A 103 -2.04 -12.19 8.03
N GLY A 104 -1.26 -12.96 8.80
CA GLY A 104 -1.20 -14.42 8.66
C GLY A 104 -2.29 -15.16 9.44
N VAL A 105 -3.03 -14.44 10.31
CA VAL A 105 -4.09 -14.97 11.17
C VAL A 105 -5.48 -14.45 10.76
N LEU A 106 -5.54 -13.36 9.97
CA LEU A 106 -6.74 -12.70 9.46
C LEU A 106 -7.11 -13.14 8.04
#